data_AF-A0A2I8A6V4-F1
#
_entry.id   AF-A0A2I8A6V4-F1
#
_cell.length_a   1.000
_cell.length_b   1.000
_cell.length_c   1.000
_cell.angle_alpha   90.00
_cell.angle_beta   90.00
_cell.angle_gamma   90.00
#
_symmetry.space_group_name_H-M   'P 1'
#
loop_
_entity.id
_entity.type
_entity.pdbx_description
1 polymer ?
#
loop_
_entity_poly.entity_id
_entity_poly.type
_entity_poly.pdbx_seq_one_letter_code
_entity_poly.pdbx_strand_id
1 'polypeptide(L)'
;MPVIAVIDYDMGNLHSVCKGLEKAGASPKITDSPKELAKADAVVLPGVGAFDPAVQHIRQRDLEQPIKDIIASGKPFLGICLGLQILFESSAEGTQPGLGIVRGKVKRFVHEPGITIPHMGWNQLQLTQPKSILWEHLPPQPWVYFVHSYYVDPVEAQIRAATVTHGTQTITAAIAHENLMAVQFHPEKSSNIGLQILSNFVSQVREKIAA
;
A
#
# COMPACT_ATOMS: atom_id res chain seq x y z
N MET A 1 16.80 -10.56 -11.53
CA MET A 1 15.69 -10.30 -10.60
C MET A 1 15.41 -8.82 -10.63
N PRO A 2 14.14 -8.37 -10.68
CA PRO A 2 13.82 -6.95 -10.69
C PRO A 2 14.32 -6.28 -9.41
N VAL A 3 14.91 -5.10 -9.53
CA VAL A 3 15.34 -4.25 -8.42
C VAL A 3 14.14 -3.42 -7.97
N ILE A 4 13.72 -3.60 -6.72
CA ILE A 4 12.59 -2.87 -6.15
C ILE A 4 13.11 -1.94 -5.08
N ALA A 5 12.96 -0.63 -5.28
CA ALA A 5 13.32 0.32 -4.24
C ALA A 5 12.24 0.31 -3.14
N VAL A 6 12.67 0.19 -1.89
CA VAL A 6 11.81 0.30 -0.71
C VAL A 6 12.12 1.64 -0.06
N ILE A 7 11.16 2.56 -0.08
CA ILE A 7 11.38 3.93 0.40
C ILE A 7 11.62 3.91 1.91
N ASP A 8 12.76 4.46 2.33
CA ASP A 8 13.07 4.74 3.73
C ASP A 8 12.78 6.21 4.04
N TYR A 9 11.95 6.42 5.06
CA TYR A 9 11.65 7.75 5.59
C TYR A 9 11.47 7.66 7.11
N ASP A 10 12.19 6.72 7.75
CA ASP A 10 12.12 6.33 9.16
C ASP A 10 10.77 5.76 9.62
N MET A 11 9.87 5.43 8.67
CA MET A 11 8.58 4.84 9.01
C MET A 11 8.31 3.62 8.15
N GLY A 12 8.23 2.46 8.81
CA GLY A 12 7.87 1.21 8.15
C GLY A 12 8.55 0.01 8.77
N ASN A 13 8.00 -1.16 8.51
CA ASN A 13 8.66 -2.43 8.83
C ASN A 13 9.52 -2.87 7.63
N LEU A 14 10.58 -2.11 7.35
CA LEU A 14 11.41 -2.29 6.16
C LEU A 14 11.98 -3.71 6.07
N HIS A 15 12.42 -4.26 7.20
CA HIS A 15 12.99 -5.61 7.25
C HIS A 15 12.01 -6.68 6.74
N SER A 16 10.78 -6.73 7.26
CA SER A 16 9.80 -7.73 6.82
C SER A 16 9.37 -7.53 5.38
N VAL A 17 9.20 -6.28 4.94
CA VAL A 17 8.85 -5.97 3.54
C VAL A 17 9.95 -6.45 2.59
N CYS A 18 11.22 -6.12 2.87
CA CYS A 18 12.36 -6.61 2.09
C CYS A 18 12.41 -8.15 2.07
N LYS A 19 12.24 -8.82 3.21
CA LYS A 19 12.20 -10.30 3.24
C LYS A 19 11.03 -10.89 2.45
N GLY A 20 9.88 -10.24 2.43
CA GLY A 20 8.75 -10.63 1.58
C GLY A 20 9.09 -10.50 0.09
N LEU A 21 9.68 -9.38 -0.32
CA LEU A 21 10.08 -9.11 -1.71
C LEU A 21 11.21 -10.05 -2.18
N GLU A 22 12.19 -10.33 -1.34
CA GLU A 22 13.25 -11.33 -1.60
C GLU A 22 12.62 -12.70 -1.89
N LYS A 23 11.70 -13.16 -1.03
CA LYS A 23 10.99 -14.44 -1.21
C LYS A 23 10.10 -14.46 -2.44
N ALA A 24 9.55 -13.32 -2.84
CA ALA A 24 8.79 -13.13 -4.08
C ALA A 24 9.69 -13.09 -5.34
N GLY A 25 11.02 -13.14 -5.18
CA GLY A 25 11.99 -13.20 -6.27
C GLY A 25 12.37 -11.83 -6.85
N ALA A 26 12.32 -10.79 -6.02
CA ALA A 26 12.89 -9.47 -6.31
C ALA A 26 14.19 -9.24 -5.54
N SER A 27 14.95 -8.21 -5.95
CA SER A 27 16.09 -7.68 -5.21
C SER A 27 15.68 -6.35 -4.58
N PRO A 28 15.22 -6.33 -3.32
CA PRO A 28 14.82 -5.09 -2.68
C PRO A 28 16.04 -4.24 -2.29
N LYS A 29 15.91 -2.93 -2.45
CA LYS A 29 16.92 -1.95 -2.06
C LYS A 29 16.27 -0.87 -1.21
N ILE A 30 16.61 -0.82 0.07
CA ILE A 30 16.18 0.25 0.97
C ILE A 30 16.91 1.53 0.56
N THR A 31 16.16 2.62 0.36
CA THR A 31 16.74 3.90 -0.06
C THR A 31 15.80 5.06 0.20
N ASP A 32 16.38 6.22 0.50
CA ASP A 32 15.74 7.53 0.52
C ASP A 32 16.25 8.43 -0.63
N SER A 33 17.01 7.87 -1.59
CA SER A 33 17.64 8.62 -2.66
C SER A 33 16.75 8.72 -3.89
N PRO A 34 16.33 9.93 -4.32
CA PRO A 34 15.53 10.11 -5.53
C PRO A 34 16.16 9.48 -6.78
N LYS A 35 17.50 9.51 -6.86
CA LYS A 35 18.25 8.89 -7.98
C LYS A 35 18.13 7.38 -8.00
N GLU A 36 18.06 6.74 -6.83
CA GLU A 36 17.90 5.29 -6.74
C GLU A 36 16.46 4.87 -7.00
N LEU A 37 15.49 5.65 -6.50
CA LEU A 37 14.07 5.45 -6.81
C LEU A 37 13.80 5.55 -8.33
N ALA A 38 14.43 6.51 -9.00
CA ALA A 38 14.33 6.68 -10.44
C ALA A 38 14.96 5.51 -11.22
N LYS A 39 16.02 4.89 -10.71
CA LYS A 39 16.72 3.76 -11.38
C LYS A 39 16.10 2.39 -11.13
N ALA A 40 15.34 2.21 -10.04
CA ALA A 40 14.71 0.93 -9.73
C ALA A 40 13.62 0.57 -10.74
N ASP A 41 13.33 -0.73 -10.88
CA ASP A 41 12.29 -1.23 -11.79
C ASP A 41 10.88 -0.98 -11.24
N ALA A 42 10.75 -0.93 -9.90
CA ALA A 42 9.53 -0.63 -9.19
C ALA A 42 9.82 0.00 -7.83
N VAL A 43 8.78 0.58 -7.22
CA VAL A 43 8.89 1.22 -5.91
C VAL A 43 7.83 0.69 -4.95
N VAL A 44 8.26 0.46 -3.71
CA VAL A 44 7.38 0.14 -2.58
C VAL A 44 7.49 1.25 -1.56
N LEU A 45 6.34 1.80 -1.18
CA LEU A 45 6.19 2.77 -0.10
C LEU A 45 5.53 2.06 1.09
N PRO A 46 6.32 1.52 2.03
CA PRO A 46 5.76 0.97 3.26
C PRO A 46 5.39 2.11 4.22
N GLY A 47 4.66 1.80 5.29
CA GLY A 47 4.50 2.76 6.37
C GLY A 47 3.73 2.19 7.56
N VAL A 48 4.12 2.66 8.76
CA VAL A 48 3.45 2.41 10.03
C VAL A 48 3.47 3.69 10.85
N GLY A 49 2.61 3.83 11.84
CA GLY A 49 2.54 5.03 12.68
C GLY A 49 1.44 6.00 12.23
N ALA A 50 1.67 7.30 12.45
CA ALA A 50 0.67 8.34 12.22
C ALA A 50 0.89 9.11 10.91
N PHE A 51 -0.20 9.59 10.32
CA PHE A 51 -0.26 10.30 9.04
C PHE A 51 0.61 11.55 8.98
N ASP A 52 0.45 12.50 9.91
CA ASP A 52 1.16 13.78 9.88
C ASP A 52 2.69 13.59 9.96
N PRO A 53 3.24 12.80 10.91
CA PRO A 53 4.68 12.49 10.93
C PRO A 53 5.19 11.86 9.64
N ALA A 54 4.44 10.91 9.05
CA ALA A 54 4.84 10.28 7.79
C ALA A 54 4.96 11.28 6.64
N VAL A 55 3.93 12.11 6.45
CA VAL A 55 3.95 13.16 5.43
C VAL A 55 5.10 14.14 5.66
N GLN A 56 5.35 14.54 6.91
CA GLN A 56 6.46 15.43 7.27
C GLN A 56 7.81 14.80 6.94
N HIS A 57 8.03 13.54 7.30
CA HIS A 57 9.27 12.82 7.01
C HIS A 57 9.53 12.66 5.51
N ILE A 58 8.48 12.41 4.71
CA ILE A 58 8.57 12.37 3.25
C ILE A 58 9.00 13.73 2.70
N ARG A 59 8.41 14.83 3.19
CA ARG A 59 8.76 16.19 2.76
C ARG A 59 10.16 16.62 3.19
N GLN A 60 10.56 16.32 4.43
CA GLN A 60 11.88 16.66 4.97
C GLN A 60 13.03 15.98 4.21
N ARG A 61 12.75 14.89 3.50
CA ARG A 61 13.70 14.15 2.67
C ARG A 61 13.59 14.45 1.18
N ASP A 62 12.79 15.44 0.80
CA ASP A 62 12.51 15.78 -0.59
C ASP A 62 11.97 14.59 -1.43
N LEU A 63 11.23 13.68 -0.79
CA LEU A 63 10.72 12.46 -1.41
C LEU A 63 9.33 12.63 -2.06
N GLU A 64 8.58 13.69 -1.71
CA GLU A 64 7.23 13.92 -2.22
C GLU A 64 7.19 14.01 -3.76
N GLN A 65 8.03 14.86 -4.35
CA GLN A 65 8.06 15.02 -5.81
C GLN A 65 8.57 13.76 -6.52
N PRO A 66 9.66 13.10 -6.08
CA PRO A 66 10.07 11.81 -6.63
C PRO A 66 8.97 10.74 -6.62
N ILE A 67 8.19 10.63 -5.55
CA ILE A 67 7.07 9.67 -5.49
C ILE A 67 6.01 9.99 -6.54
N LYS A 68 5.62 11.27 -6.65
CA LYS A 68 4.65 11.74 -7.66
C LYS A 68 5.15 11.46 -9.07
N ASP A 69 6.40 11.79 -9.36
CA ASP A 69 7.01 11.60 -10.69
C ASP A 69 7.07 10.13 -11.08
N ILE A 70 7.40 9.24 -10.14
CA ILE A 70 7.49 7.79 -10.37
C ILE A 70 6.12 7.18 -10.69
N ILE A 71 5.09 7.58 -9.95
CA ILE A 71 3.73 7.12 -10.22
C ILE A 71 3.27 7.65 -11.58
N ALA A 72 3.50 8.93 -11.86
CA ALA A 72 3.15 9.55 -13.14
C ALA A 72 3.91 8.95 -14.34
N SER A 73 5.12 8.43 -14.14
CA SER A 73 5.91 7.80 -15.20
C SER A 73 5.40 6.40 -15.60
N GLY A 74 4.36 5.88 -14.94
CA GLY A 74 3.85 4.53 -15.18
C GLY A 74 4.72 3.42 -14.57
N LYS A 75 5.66 3.75 -13.68
CA LYS A 75 6.49 2.74 -12.99
C LYS A 75 5.65 2.00 -11.95
N PRO A 76 5.71 0.65 -11.87
CA PRO A 76 4.96 -0.09 -10.87
C PRO A 76 5.23 0.41 -9.45
N PHE A 77 4.17 0.72 -8.72
CA PHE A 77 4.22 1.28 -7.38
C PHE A 77 3.29 0.53 -6.43
N LEU A 78 3.80 0.18 -5.24
CA LEU A 78 3.03 -0.47 -4.20
C LEU A 78 3.07 0.32 -2.88
N GLY A 79 1.94 0.87 -2.45
CA GLY A 79 1.76 1.44 -1.11
C GLY A 79 1.29 0.39 -0.09
N ILE A 80 1.86 0.37 1.12
CA ILE A 80 1.46 -0.58 2.17
C ILE A 80 1.05 0.17 3.45
N CYS A 81 -0.15 -0.12 3.95
CA CYS A 81 -0.75 0.42 5.16
C CYS A 81 -0.75 1.96 5.19
N LEU A 82 0.14 2.59 5.96
CA LEU A 82 0.25 4.05 5.96
C LEU A 82 0.73 4.57 4.60
N GLY A 83 1.53 3.79 3.87
CA GLY A 83 1.93 4.09 2.50
C GLY A 83 0.76 4.14 1.52
N LEU A 84 -0.35 3.43 1.78
CA LEU A 84 -1.61 3.61 1.04
C LEU A 84 -2.25 4.95 1.42
N GLN A 85 -2.34 5.22 2.72
CA GLN A 85 -3.07 6.37 3.25
C GLN A 85 -2.49 7.70 2.80
N ILE A 86 -1.16 7.87 2.83
CA ILE A 86 -0.53 9.15 2.47
C ILE A 86 -0.70 9.54 1.00
N LEU A 87 -1.09 8.61 0.12
CA LEU A 87 -1.40 8.91 -1.28
C LEU A 87 -2.64 9.79 -1.44
N PHE A 88 -3.50 9.87 -0.42
CA PHE A 88 -4.75 10.63 -0.42
C PHE A 88 -4.54 12.10 -0.06
N GLU A 89 -5.59 12.91 -0.14
CA GLU A 89 -5.51 14.37 0.02
C GLU A 89 -5.37 14.81 1.50
N SER A 90 -5.98 14.07 2.43
CA SER A 90 -6.01 14.42 3.86
C SER A 90 -6.40 13.24 4.73
N SER A 91 -6.17 13.36 6.04
CA SER A 91 -6.53 12.34 7.02
C SER A 91 -7.21 12.93 8.24
N ALA A 92 -8.26 12.25 8.72
CA ALA A 92 -8.87 12.54 10.02
C ALA A 92 -7.93 12.27 11.21
N GLU A 93 -6.77 11.65 11.00
CA GLU A 93 -5.74 11.46 12.03
C GLU A 93 -4.95 12.75 12.32
N GLY A 94 -4.94 13.70 11.38
CA GLY A 94 -4.08 14.87 11.46
C GLY A 94 -4.54 16.06 10.62
N THR A 95 -3.62 16.97 10.35
CA THR A 95 -3.88 18.25 9.68
C THR A 95 -3.00 18.49 8.46
N GLN A 96 -1.94 17.69 8.28
CA GLN A 96 -1.09 17.82 7.10
C GLN A 96 -1.87 17.41 5.84
N PRO A 97 -1.73 18.15 4.74
CA PRO A 97 -2.21 17.66 3.45
C PRO A 97 -1.38 16.43 3.08
N GLY A 98 -2.03 15.36 2.60
CA GLY A 98 -1.32 14.21 2.05
C GLY A 98 -0.69 14.52 0.68
N LEU A 99 -0.25 13.48 -0.04
CA LEU A 99 0.39 13.67 -1.34
C LEU A 99 -0.61 14.06 -2.43
N GLY A 100 -1.91 13.76 -2.24
CA GLY A 100 -2.98 14.15 -3.18
C GLY A 100 -2.87 13.49 -4.56
N ILE A 101 -2.30 12.28 -4.61
CA ILE A 101 -2.18 11.47 -5.83
C ILE A 101 -3.53 10.80 -6.13
N VAL A 102 -4.25 10.39 -5.09
CA VAL A 102 -5.58 9.79 -5.17
C VAL A 102 -6.59 10.72 -4.52
N ARG A 103 -7.69 11.00 -5.22
CA ARG A 103 -8.77 11.83 -4.69
C ARG A 103 -9.54 11.10 -3.59
N GLY A 104 -9.85 11.81 -2.53
CA GLY A 104 -10.53 11.26 -1.36
C GLY A 104 -9.74 11.47 -0.07
N LYS A 105 -10.22 10.85 1.00
CA LYS A 105 -9.76 11.16 2.35
C LYS A 105 -9.55 9.89 3.17
N VAL A 106 -8.68 9.98 4.15
CA VAL A 106 -8.52 8.96 5.19
C VAL A 106 -9.50 9.28 6.32
N LYS A 107 -10.40 8.35 6.62
CA LYS A 107 -11.44 8.46 7.65
C LYS A 107 -11.08 7.60 8.86
N ARG A 108 -11.60 7.97 10.04
CA ARG A 108 -11.51 7.14 11.25
C ARG A 108 -12.69 6.17 11.29
N PHE A 109 -12.49 4.96 11.81
CA PHE A 109 -13.61 4.09 12.17
C PHE A 109 -14.52 4.77 13.21
N VAL A 110 -15.82 4.67 12.99
CA VAL A 110 -16.83 5.02 13.99
C VAL A 110 -16.83 3.94 15.06
N HIS A 111 -16.98 4.34 16.32
CA HIS A 111 -17.09 3.40 17.43
C HIS A 111 -18.41 2.63 17.35
N GLU A 112 -18.33 1.30 17.51
CA GLU A 112 -19.49 0.42 17.58
C GLU A 112 -19.38 -0.45 18.86
N PRO A 113 -20.47 -0.65 19.62
CA PRO A 113 -20.45 -1.52 20.79
C PRO A 113 -19.95 -2.93 20.46
N GLY A 114 -18.95 -3.41 21.21
CA GLY A 114 -18.38 -4.75 21.02
C GLY A 114 -17.37 -4.88 19.87
N ILE A 115 -17.08 -3.80 19.13
CA ILE A 115 -16.10 -3.79 18.05
C ILE A 115 -14.85 -3.02 18.47
N THR A 116 -13.72 -3.71 18.54
CA THR A 116 -12.43 -3.11 18.92
C THR A 116 -11.85 -2.28 17.79
N ILE A 117 -11.36 -1.08 18.12
CA ILE A 117 -10.53 -0.22 17.26
C ILE A 117 -9.17 -0.01 17.96
N PRO A 118 -8.02 -0.22 17.28
CA PRO A 118 -7.84 -0.48 15.85
C PRO A 118 -8.45 -1.79 15.37
N HIS A 119 -8.88 -1.83 14.10
CA HIS A 119 -9.13 -3.08 13.38
C HIS A 119 -7.80 -3.83 13.30
N MET A 120 -7.65 -4.86 14.14
CA MET A 120 -6.41 -5.61 14.35
C MET A 120 -6.69 -7.10 14.28
N GLY A 121 -6.00 -7.80 13.41
CA GLY A 121 -6.12 -9.24 13.23
C GLY A 121 -6.32 -9.65 11.79
N TRP A 122 -6.68 -10.92 11.61
CA TRP A 122 -6.98 -11.48 10.30
C TRP A 122 -8.42 -11.16 9.91
N ASN A 123 -8.61 -10.68 8.68
CA ASN A 123 -9.93 -10.44 8.12
C ASN A 123 -9.94 -10.80 6.63
N GLN A 124 -11.13 -11.03 6.08
CA GLN A 124 -11.33 -11.61 4.77
C GLN A 124 -11.63 -10.53 3.74
N LEU A 125 -10.90 -10.54 2.62
CA LEU A 125 -11.13 -9.59 1.54
C LEU A 125 -12.36 -9.96 0.70
N GLN A 126 -13.08 -8.94 0.27
CA GLN A 126 -14.02 -9.01 -0.84
C GLN A 126 -13.41 -8.29 -2.04
N LEU A 127 -13.13 -9.03 -3.11
CA LEU A 127 -12.45 -8.52 -4.30
C LEU A 127 -13.44 -7.76 -5.20
N THR A 128 -13.30 -6.44 -5.30
CA THR A 128 -14.12 -5.59 -6.16
C THR A 128 -13.57 -5.49 -7.59
N GLN A 129 -12.27 -5.73 -7.75
CA GLN A 129 -11.62 -5.94 -9.05
C GLN A 129 -10.99 -7.35 -9.08
N PRO A 130 -11.75 -8.44 -9.25
CA PRO A 130 -11.23 -9.81 -9.15
C PRO A 130 -10.19 -10.16 -10.22
N LYS A 131 -10.05 -9.35 -11.28
CA LYS A 131 -9.05 -9.50 -12.34
C LYS A 131 -7.76 -8.69 -12.11
N SER A 132 -7.64 -7.99 -10.98
CA SER A 132 -6.40 -7.29 -10.65
C SER A 132 -5.26 -8.30 -10.46
N ILE A 133 -4.07 -7.96 -10.97
CA ILE A 133 -2.89 -8.83 -10.90
C ILE A 133 -2.55 -9.23 -9.45
N LEU A 134 -2.81 -8.36 -8.47
CA LEU A 134 -2.59 -8.65 -7.05
C LEU A 134 -3.30 -9.92 -6.57
N TRP A 135 -4.39 -10.33 -7.22
CA TRP A 135 -5.24 -11.44 -6.78
C TRP A 135 -5.00 -12.74 -7.53
N GLU A 136 -4.06 -12.77 -8.48
CA GLU A 136 -3.76 -13.98 -9.22
C GLU A 136 -3.34 -15.13 -8.29
N HIS A 137 -3.84 -16.32 -8.58
CA HIS A 137 -3.58 -17.53 -7.80
C HIS A 137 -4.00 -17.45 -6.31
N LEU A 138 -4.89 -16.52 -5.96
CA LEU A 138 -5.51 -16.46 -4.63
C LEU A 138 -6.90 -17.10 -4.63
N PRO A 139 -7.37 -17.59 -3.47
CA PRO A 139 -8.78 -17.95 -3.32
C PRO A 139 -9.67 -16.71 -3.49
N PRO A 140 -10.97 -16.88 -3.81
CA PRO A 140 -11.89 -15.75 -4.05
C PRO A 140 -12.06 -14.79 -2.87
N GLN A 141 -11.82 -15.27 -1.65
CA GLN A 141 -11.96 -14.52 -0.41
C GLN A 141 -10.73 -14.74 0.49
N PRO A 142 -9.58 -14.14 0.15
CA PRO A 142 -8.33 -14.38 0.85
C PRO A 142 -8.31 -13.70 2.23
N TRP A 143 -7.65 -14.35 3.19
CA TRP A 143 -7.44 -13.82 4.54
C TRP A 143 -6.12 -13.07 4.61
N VAL A 144 -6.15 -11.86 5.17
CA VAL A 144 -4.96 -11.00 5.33
C VAL A 144 -4.97 -10.30 6.69
N TYR A 145 -3.80 -9.85 7.14
CA TYR A 145 -3.60 -9.25 8.45
C TYR A 145 -3.69 -7.72 8.42
N PHE A 146 -4.57 -7.16 9.23
CA PHE A 146 -4.80 -5.72 9.41
C PHE A 146 -4.34 -5.22 10.78
N VAL A 147 -3.95 -3.95 10.84
CA VAL A 147 -3.74 -3.20 12.09
C VAL A 147 -3.86 -1.69 11.81
N HIS A 148 -5.08 -1.14 11.95
CA HIS A 148 -5.33 0.28 11.64
C HIS A 148 -6.59 0.84 12.33
N SER A 149 -6.56 2.13 12.68
CA SER A 149 -7.74 2.87 13.18
C SER A 149 -8.38 3.77 12.13
N TYR A 150 -7.71 3.93 10.99
CA TYR A 150 -8.11 4.81 9.91
C TYR A 150 -8.07 4.05 8.58
N TYR A 151 -8.90 4.44 7.62
CA TYR A 151 -9.02 3.78 6.32
C TYR A 151 -9.25 4.80 5.21
N VAL A 152 -8.89 4.45 3.98
CA VAL A 152 -9.09 5.33 2.82
C VAL A 152 -10.52 5.25 2.28
N ASP A 153 -11.05 6.39 1.89
CA ASP A 153 -12.33 6.53 1.20
C ASP A 153 -12.14 7.29 -0.12
N PRO A 154 -11.83 6.57 -1.22
CA PRO A 154 -11.66 7.17 -2.53
C PRO A 154 -12.97 7.71 -3.09
N VAL A 155 -12.88 8.83 -3.81
CA VAL A 155 -14.04 9.40 -4.54
C VAL A 155 -14.43 8.48 -5.71
N GLU A 156 -13.42 7.99 -6.44
CA GLU A 156 -13.58 7.08 -7.56
C GLU A 156 -13.79 5.64 -7.08
N ALA A 157 -15.03 5.15 -7.13
CA ALA A 157 -15.33 3.77 -6.73
C ALA A 157 -14.57 2.71 -7.56
N GLN A 158 -14.25 3.03 -8.82
CA GLN A 158 -13.59 2.11 -9.75
C GLN A 158 -12.14 1.80 -9.38
N ILE A 159 -11.44 2.64 -8.60
CA ILE A 159 -10.06 2.35 -8.18
C ILE A 159 -10.00 1.38 -7.01
N ARG A 160 -11.14 1.09 -6.36
CA ARG A 160 -11.20 0.14 -5.25
C ARG A 160 -11.01 -1.27 -5.79
N ALA A 161 -9.91 -1.91 -5.39
CA ALA A 161 -9.57 -3.26 -5.82
C ALA A 161 -10.09 -4.35 -4.86
N ALA A 162 -10.20 -4.02 -3.58
CA ALA A 162 -10.84 -4.88 -2.58
C ALA A 162 -11.46 -4.06 -1.43
N THR A 163 -12.48 -4.63 -0.80
CA THR A 163 -13.08 -4.16 0.46
C THR A 163 -12.86 -5.17 1.58
N VAL A 164 -13.08 -4.72 2.81
CA VAL A 164 -13.23 -5.56 4.00
C VAL A 164 -14.30 -4.95 4.90
N THR A 165 -15.01 -5.78 5.67
CA THR A 165 -16.00 -5.32 6.65
C THR A 165 -15.48 -5.57 8.07
N HIS A 166 -15.53 -4.55 8.92
CA HIS A 166 -15.19 -4.62 10.35
C HIS A 166 -16.32 -4.00 11.16
N GLY A 167 -17.00 -4.80 11.99
CA GLY A 167 -18.30 -4.41 12.54
C GLY A 167 -19.33 -4.25 11.42
N THR A 168 -20.04 -3.12 11.40
CA THR A 168 -20.97 -2.76 10.32
C THR A 168 -20.35 -1.89 9.22
N GLN A 169 -19.07 -1.51 9.37
CA GLN A 169 -18.37 -0.61 8.44
C GLN A 169 -17.62 -1.41 7.36
N THR A 170 -17.99 -1.19 6.08
CA THR A 170 -17.24 -1.67 4.93
C THR A 170 -16.27 -0.60 4.44
N ILE A 171 -14.99 -0.94 4.35
CA ILE A 171 -13.91 0.00 4.03
C ILE A 171 -13.07 -0.49 2.84
N THR A 172 -12.33 0.42 2.22
CA THR A 172 -11.38 0.09 1.15
C THR A 172 -10.16 -0.63 1.73
N ALA A 173 -9.97 -1.90 1.35
CA ALA A 173 -8.84 -2.71 1.77
C ALA A 173 -7.66 -2.63 0.80
N ALA A 174 -7.93 -2.35 -0.48
CA ALA A 174 -6.91 -2.16 -1.50
C ALA A 174 -7.43 -1.25 -2.62
N ILE A 175 -6.51 -0.53 -3.26
CA ILE A 175 -6.75 0.19 -4.51
C ILE A 175 -5.83 -0.37 -5.61
N ALA A 176 -6.30 -0.31 -6.85
CA ALA A 176 -5.49 -0.57 -8.03
C ALA A 176 -5.98 0.28 -9.20
N HIS A 177 -5.05 0.99 -9.82
CA HIS A 177 -5.28 1.80 -11.01
C HIS A 177 -3.98 1.89 -11.82
N GLU A 178 -3.99 1.37 -13.04
CA GLU A 178 -2.80 1.34 -13.92
C GLU A 178 -1.58 0.70 -13.24
N ASN A 179 -0.51 1.47 -13.02
CA ASN A 179 0.73 1.05 -12.34
C ASN A 179 0.69 1.22 -10.81
N LEU A 180 -0.32 1.91 -10.28
CA LEU A 180 -0.46 2.18 -8.85
C LEU A 180 -1.31 1.11 -8.19
N MET A 181 -0.72 0.39 -7.24
CA MET A 181 -1.42 -0.47 -6.30
C MET A 181 -1.12 -0.01 -4.89
N ALA A 182 -2.08 -0.18 -3.99
CA ALA A 182 -1.81 0.01 -2.58
C ALA A 182 -2.80 -0.77 -1.71
N VAL A 183 -2.33 -1.27 -0.57
CA VAL A 183 -3.07 -2.17 0.31
C VAL A 183 -3.08 -1.64 1.74
N GLN A 184 -4.21 -1.77 2.43
CA GLN A 184 -4.36 -1.33 3.83
C GLN A 184 -3.82 -2.39 4.81
N PHE A 185 -3.88 -3.67 4.43
CA PHE A 185 -3.31 -4.78 5.18
C PHE A 185 -1.80 -4.88 4.96
N HIS A 186 -1.16 -5.76 5.75
CA HIS A 186 0.27 -6.00 5.71
C HIS A 186 0.57 -7.32 4.98
N PRO A 187 0.88 -7.31 3.66
CA PRO A 187 1.17 -8.55 2.93
C PRO A 187 2.41 -9.25 3.52
N GLU A 188 3.38 -8.51 4.03
CA GLU A 188 4.57 -9.06 4.70
C GLU A 188 4.25 -9.79 6.03
N LYS A 189 3.03 -9.63 6.56
CA LYS A 189 2.52 -10.30 7.77
C LYS A 189 1.38 -11.29 7.48
N SER A 190 0.98 -11.44 6.21
CA SER A 190 -0.22 -12.19 5.81
C SER A 190 0.09 -13.63 5.33
N SER A 191 1.15 -14.25 5.85
CA SER A 191 1.55 -15.64 5.55
C SER A 191 1.66 -15.89 4.03
N ASN A 192 1.30 -17.09 3.56
CA ASN A 192 1.37 -17.49 2.16
C ASN A 192 0.49 -16.62 1.25
N ILE A 193 -0.66 -16.15 1.73
CA ILE A 193 -1.53 -15.23 0.96
C ILE A 193 -0.79 -13.92 0.71
N GLY A 194 -0.19 -13.34 1.74
CA GLY A 194 0.59 -12.12 1.65
C GLY A 194 1.82 -12.28 0.74
N LEU A 195 2.52 -13.40 0.85
CA LEU A 195 3.63 -13.72 -0.04
C LEU A 195 3.18 -13.84 -1.50
N GLN A 196 2.05 -14.48 -1.77
CA GLN A 196 1.50 -14.57 -3.13
C GLN A 196 1.14 -13.18 -3.69
N ILE A 197 0.55 -12.29 -2.88
CA ILE A 197 0.28 -10.90 -3.29
C ILE A 197 1.57 -10.17 -3.68
N LEU A 198 2.65 -10.33 -2.90
CA LEU A 198 3.96 -9.76 -3.24
C LEU A 198 4.54 -10.39 -4.51
N SER A 199 4.43 -11.71 -4.68
CA SER A 199 4.85 -12.41 -5.90
C SER A 199 4.11 -11.91 -7.14
N ASN A 200 2.82 -11.64 -7.02
CA ASN A 200 2.01 -11.08 -8.10
C ASN A 200 2.47 -9.67 -8.49
N PHE A 201 2.73 -8.81 -7.50
CA PHE A 201 3.34 -7.50 -7.75
C PHE A 201 4.68 -7.64 -8.48
N VAL A 202 5.57 -8.52 -8.00
CA VAL A 202 6.87 -8.78 -8.65
C VAL A 202 6.70 -9.33 -10.08
N SER A 203 5.67 -10.13 -10.34
CA SER A 203 5.35 -10.62 -11.69
C SER A 203 5.03 -9.46 -12.63
N GLN A 204 4.17 -8.53 -12.21
CA GLN A 204 3.84 -7.34 -12.98
C GLN A 204 5.08 -6.49 -13.30
N VAL A 205 6.01 -6.38 -12.33
CA VAL A 205 7.29 -5.67 -12.56
C VAL A 205 8.08 -6.34 -13.67
N ARG A 206 8.17 -7.68 -13.68
CA ARG A 206 8.89 -8.42 -14.74
C ARG A 206 8.24 -8.23 -16.10
N GLU A 207 6.92 -8.27 -16.19
CA GLU A 207 6.19 -8.00 -17.42
C GLU A 207 6.44 -6.59 -17.95
N LYS A 208 6.47 -5.60 -17.05
CA LYS A 208 6.72 -4.20 -17.41
C LYS A 208 8.15 -3.95 -17.91
N ILE A 209 9.15 -4.63 -17.35
CA ILE A 209 10.56 -4.55 -17.82
C ILE A 209 10.71 -5.20 -19.20
N ALA A 210 9.95 -6.27 -19.47
CA ALA A 210 10.04 -7.03 -20.70
C ALA A 210 9.32 -6.39 -21.90
N ALA A 211 8.45 -5.41 -21.66
CA ALA A 211 7.68 -4.67 -22.66
C ALA A 211 8.43 -3.42 -23.16
#